data_AF-A0A7W1UBZ9-F1
#
_entry.id   AF-A0A7W1UBZ9-F1
#
_cell.length_a   1.000
_cell.length_b   1.000
_cell.length_c   1.000
_cell.angle_alpha   90.00
_cell.angle_beta   90.00
_cell.angle_gamma   90.00
#
_symmetry.space_group_name_H-M   'P 1'
#
loop_
_entity.id
_entity.type
_entity.pdbx_description
1 polymer ?
#
loop_
_entity_poly.entity_id
_entity_poly.type
_entity_poly.pdbx_seq_one_letter_code
_entity_poly.pdbx_strand_id
1 'polypeptide(L)'
;MDSGIADKRLLAQEAEFVSLLHMPDRSGNTLSPIIRKAWETGNLESPTKNSPAKATNAHMSIVGHIVKDEVRRYLSRTEAVNGFGNRFLWVCATRSKYLPEGGQTDKLNFAPLICRLKAAIDSARAMGELKRDEGARKIWCAVYSQLSDGVPGLLGAITSRAEAQVMRLACLYALLDGGTEIKAMHLRAALAVWDYCEASARFIFGDSLGDSIADTVLLALRNSQEGLTRTEISQLFQGNRDREQIGRALGSLLEYGLVRMVPEETGGRKAERWFVSEEGGTKKTN
;
A
#
# COMPACT_ATOMS: atom_id res chain seq x y z
N MET A 1 -8.77 26.80 -29.45
CA MET A 1 -9.02 25.76 -28.44
C MET A 1 -8.12 24.59 -28.80
N ASP A 2 -7.39 24.04 -27.84
CA ASP A 2 -6.66 22.78 -28.02
C ASP A 2 -7.70 21.67 -28.21
N SER A 3 -7.61 20.92 -29.31
CA SER A 3 -8.56 19.84 -29.63
C SER A 3 -8.41 18.65 -28.68
N GLY A 4 -7.35 18.62 -27.86
CA GLY A 4 -7.02 17.50 -27.00
C GLY A 4 -6.69 16.24 -27.81
N ILE A 5 -6.52 15.12 -27.11
CA ILE A 5 -6.28 13.79 -27.69
C ILE A 5 -7.46 12.85 -27.40
N ALA A 6 -7.77 11.98 -28.36
CA ALA A 6 -8.88 11.02 -28.24
C ALA A 6 -8.54 9.86 -27.31
N ASP A 7 -7.36 9.24 -27.47
CA ASP A 7 -6.87 8.20 -26.55
C ASP A 7 -6.15 8.84 -25.37
N LYS A 8 -6.69 8.64 -24.17
CA LYS A 8 -6.16 9.19 -22.91
C LYS A 8 -5.67 8.09 -21.97
N ARG A 9 -5.32 6.94 -22.54
CA ARG A 9 -4.73 5.81 -21.80
C ARG A 9 -3.22 6.00 -21.70
N LEU A 10 -2.69 5.85 -20.49
CA LEU A 10 -1.27 5.93 -20.23
C LEU A 10 -0.84 4.74 -19.37
N LEU A 11 0.20 4.02 -19.82
CA LEU A 11 0.97 3.12 -18.98
C LEU A 11 2.29 3.80 -18.65
N ALA A 12 2.47 4.20 -17.39
CA ALA A 12 3.72 4.75 -16.90
C ALA A 12 4.55 3.61 -16.26
N GLN A 13 5.81 3.50 -16.67
CA GLN A 13 6.77 2.58 -16.07
C GLN A 13 7.87 3.39 -15.41
N GLU A 14 8.09 3.15 -14.13
CA GLU A 14 9.10 3.84 -13.34
C GLU A 14 10.05 2.80 -12.73
N ALA A 15 11.30 2.81 -13.19
CA ALA A 15 12.33 1.89 -12.71
C ALA A 15 12.85 2.29 -11.31
N GLU A 16 12.75 3.58 -10.97
CA GLU A 16 13.17 4.15 -9.70
C GLU A 16 12.00 4.88 -9.03
N PHE A 17 11.05 4.11 -8.52
CA PHE A 17 9.81 4.67 -7.94
C PHE A 17 10.09 5.52 -6.69
N VAL A 18 11.26 5.37 -6.08
CA VAL A 18 11.74 6.21 -4.97
C VAL A 18 11.82 7.69 -5.35
N SER A 19 12.06 8.01 -6.62
CA SER A 19 12.08 9.39 -7.13
C SER A 19 10.74 10.10 -6.90
N LEU A 20 9.63 9.36 -6.95
CA LEU A 20 8.29 9.90 -6.67
C LEU A 20 8.07 10.17 -5.17
N LEU A 21 8.76 9.42 -4.30
CA LEU A 21 8.72 9.55 -2.84
C LEU A 21 9.69 10.60 -2.29
N HIS A 22 10.72 10.97 -3.05
CA HIS A 22 11.69 12.01 -2.68
C HIS A 22 11.21 13.44 -2.94
N MET A 23 10.15 13.60 -3.72
CA MET A 23 9.64 14.91 -4.11
C MET A 23 8.56 15.56 -3.22
N PRO A 24 8.03 15.01 -2.10
CA PRO A 24 6.92 15.62 -1.37
C PRO A 24 7.30 16.93 -0.64
N ASP A 25 8.58 17.14 -0.32
CA ASP A 25 9.04 18.35 0.38
C ASP A 25 9.39 19.53 -0.55
N ARG A 26 9.29 19.35 -1.89
CA ARG A 26 9.42 20.48 -2.83
C ARG A 26 8.10 21.24 -2.89
N SER A 27 8.13 22.52 -2.52
CA SER A 27 6.96 23.41 -2.68
C SER A 27 6.47 23.36 -4.14
N GLY A 28 5.22 22.95 -4.34
CA GLY A 28 4.60 22.82 -5.66
C GLY A 28 4.57 21.41 -6.28
N ASN A 29 5.04 20.35 -5.60
CA ASN A 29 4.84 18.98 -6.09
C ASN A 29 3.35 18.56 -5.96
N THR A 30 2.72 18.30 -7.11
CA THR A 30 1.30 17.90 -7.21
C THR A 30 1.10 16.43 -7.58
N LEU A 31 2.19 15.64 -7.66
CA LEU A 31 2.13 14.29 -8.20
C LEU A 31 1.27 13.32 -7.37
N SER A 32 1.42 13.30 -6.05
CA SER A 32 0.59 12.47 -5.17
C SER A 32 -0.91 12.81 -5.30
N PRO A 33 -1.33 14.10 -5.22
CA PRO A 33 -2.69 14.51 -5.58
C PRO A 33 -3.17 14.06 -6.97
N ILE A 34 -2.32 14.17 -8.00
CA ILE A 34 -2.65 13.76 -9.37
C ILE A 34 -2.87 12.25 -9.46
N ILE A 35 -1.98 11.43 -8.90
CA ILE A 35 -2.10 9.96 -8.91
C ILE A 35 -3.38 9.52 -8.17
N ARG A 36 -3.71 10.17 -7.04
CA ARG A 36 -4.96 9.89 -6.32
C ARG A 36 -6.19 10.21 -7.17
N LYS A 37 -6.21 11.37 -7.83
CA LYS A 37 -7.29 11.76 -8.77
C LYS A 37 -7.38 10.80 -9.97
N ALA A 38 -6.24 10.35 -10.50
CA ALA A 38 -6.18 9.41 -11.62
C ALA A 38 -6.83 8.07 -11.27
N TRP A 39 -6.63 7.58 -10.05
CA TRP A 39 -7.23 6.34 -9.56
C TRP A 39 -8.76 6.47 -9.32
N GLU A 40 -9.23 7.66 -8.93
CA GLU A 40 -10.63 7.91 -8.57
C GLU A 40 -11.51 8.28 -9.76
N THR A 41 -11.10 9.26 -10.55
CA THR A 41 -11.96 9.87 -11.59
C THR A 41 -11.30 9.99 -12.95
N GLY A 42 -9.97 10.02 -13.00
CA GLY A 42 -9.25 10.30 -14.26
C GLY A 42 -9.35 11.77 -14.71
N ASN A 43 -9.95 12.65 -13.90
CA ASN A 43 -10.00 14.08 -14.18
C ASN A 43 -8.81 14.77 -13.52
N LEU A 44 -7.83 15.12 -14.34
CA LEU A 44 -6.54 15.66 -13.93
C LEU A 44 -6.45 17.13 -14.32
N GLU A 45 -5.91 17.92 -13.41
CA GLU A 45 -5.68 19.35 -13.59
C GLU A 45 -4.37 19.72 -12.89
N SER A 46 -3.55 20.52 -13.57
CA SER A 46 -2.29 21.03 -13.02
C SER A 46 -2.40 22.55 -12.88
N PRO A 47 -2.87 23.06 -11.72
CA PRO A 47 -3.09 24.49 -11.51
C PRO A 47 -1.78 25.30 -11.42
N THR A 48 -0.64 24.65 -11.24
CA THR A 48 0.68 25.28 -11.03
C THR A 48 1.43 25.68 -12.30
N LYS A 49 0.90 25.41 -13.49
CA LYS A 49 1.52 25.83 -14.76
C LYS A 49 0.91 27.16 -15.23
N ASN A 50 1.75 28.05 -15.77
CA ASN A 50 1.33 29.30 -16.43
C ASN A 50 0.31 29.08 -17.57
N SER A 51 0.18 27.83 -18.04
CA SER A 51 -0.95 27.33 -18.83
C SER A 51 -1.49 26.05 -18.17
N PRO A 52 -2.67 26.08 -17.53
CA PRO A 52 -3.23 24.91 -16.85
C PRO A 52 -3.53 23.78 -17.83
N ALA A 53 -2.83 22.66 -17.70
CA ALA A 53 -3.12 21.45 -18.47
C ALA A 53 -4.28 20.69 -17.80
N LYS A 54 -5.27 20.29 -18.60
CA LYS A 54 -6.44 19.52 -18.16
C LYS A 54 -6.59 18.25 -18.98
N ALA A 55 -6.78 17.12 -18.31
CA ALA A 55 -7.15 15.86 -18.93
C ALA A 55 -8.43 15.35 -18.25
N THR A 56 -9.48 15.08 -19.02
CA THR A 56 -10.74 14.52 -18.52
C THR A 56 -10.91 13.07 -18.95
N ASN A 57 -11.43 12.24 -18.05
CA ASN A 57 -11.60 10.79 -18.26
C ASN A 57 -10.30 10.08 -18.70
N ALA A 58 -9.16 10.49 -18.15
CA ALA A 58 -7.89 9.81 -18.39
C ALA A 58 -7.84 8.48 -17.64
N HIS A 59 -7.22 7.47 -18.26
CA HIS A 59 -7.03 6.16 -17.63
C HIS A 59 -5.55 5.86 -17.51
N MET A 60 -5.05 5.81 -16.27
CA MET A 60 -3.63 5.64 -15.99
C MET A 60 -3.36 4.32 -15.29
N SER A 61 -2.35 3.60 -15.78
CA SER A 61 -1.73 2.46 -15.11
C SER A 61 -0.29 2.82 -14.79
N ILE A 62 0.18 2.46 -13.59
CA ILE A 62 1.53 2.73 -13.14
C ILE A 62 2.17 1.41 -12.71
N VAL A 63 3.35 1.13 -13.25
CA VAL A 63 4.21 0.03 -12.81
C VAL A 63 5.50 0.66 -12.27
N GLY A 64 5.68 0.56 -10.96
CA GLY A 64 6.84 1.12 -10.26
C GLY A 64 7.72 0.01 -9.68
N HIS A 65 9.03 0.19 -9.78
CA HIS A 65 10.02 -0.66 -9.12
C HIS A 65 10.71 0.12 -7.99
N ILE A 66 10.84 -0.50 -6.82
CA ILE A 66 11.47 0.10 -5.64
C ILE A 66 12.09 -0.97 -4.76
N VAL A 67 13.15 -0.60 -4.04
CA VAL A 67 13.76 -1.45 -3.02
C VAL A 67 13.02 -1.32 -1.69
N LYS A 68 12.88 -2.42 -0.93
CA LYS A 68 12.19 -2.44 0.37
C LYS A 68 12.69 -1.36 1.34
N ASP A 69 14.00 -1.20 1.46
CA ASP A 69 14.58 -0.25 2.43
C ASP A 69 14.33 1.21 2.01
N GLU A 70 14.28 1.49 0.70
CA GLU A 70 13.95 2.82 0.19
C GLU A 70 12.49 3.18 0.48
N VAL A 71 11.54 2.27 0.19
CA VAL A 71 10.13 2.55 0.47
C VAL A 71 9.90 2.76 1.97
N ARG A 72 10.54 1.98 2.84
CA ARG A 72 10.43 2.15 4.30
C ARG A 72 11.02 3.48 4.78
N ARG A 73 12.07 3.95 4.12
CA ARG A 73 12.77 5.19 4.50
C ARG A 73 12.04 6.45 4.00
N TYR A 74 11.48 6.39 2.81
CA TYR A 74 10.98 7.60 2.12
C TYR A 74 9.47 7.69 2.01
N LEU A 75 8.73 6.59 2.15
CA LEU A 75 7.27 6.67 2.22
C LEU A 75 6.86 7.24 3.59
N SER A 76 6.51 8.52 3.61
CA SER A 76 6.11 9.19 4.84
C SER A 76 4.76 8.67 5.35
N ARG A 77 4.54 8.73 6.67
CA ARG A 77 3.21 8.45 7.28
C ARG A 77 2.11 9.30 6.64
N THR A 78 2.41 10.55 6.29
CA THR A 78 1.48 11.45 5.61
C THR A 78 1.03 10.89 4.26
N GLU A 79 1.94 10.35 3.46
CA GLU A 79 1.61 9.76 2.15
C GLU A 79 0.87 8.43 2.27
N ALA A 80 1.21 7.62 3.27
CA ALA A 80 0.45 6.41 3.55
C ALA A 80 -1.00 6.73 3.97
N VAL A 81 -1.18 7.69 4.88
CA VAL A 81 -2.49 8.07 5.42
C VAL A 81 -3.33 8.90 4.44
N ASN A 82 -2.70 9.73 3.60
CA ASN A 82 -3.42 10.50 2.57
C ASN A 82 -3.90 9.63 1.38
N GLY A 83 -3.62 8.32 1.46
CA GLY A 83 -4.03 7.29 0.52
C GLY A 83 -3.16 7.19 -0.74
N PHE A 84 -1.98 7.79 -0.77
CA PHE A 84 -1.08 7.50 -1.89
C PHE A 84 -0.74 6.00 -1.96
N GLY A 85 -0.27 5.44 -0.84
CA GLY A 85 0.19 4.05 -0.80
C GLY A 85 -0.91 3.00 -1.00
N ASN A 86 -2.15 3.28 -0.59
CA ASN A 86 -3.28 2.34 -0.70
C ASN A 86 -3.89 2.21 -2.09
N ARG A 87 -3.40 2.99 -3.05
CA ARG A 87 -3.80 2.90 -4.46
C ARG A 87 -2.87 2.01 -5.28
N PHE A 88 -1.78 1.53 -4.68
CA PHE A 88 -0.87 0.57 -5.29
C PHE A 88 -1.12 -0.86 -4.77
N LEU A 89 -0.93 -1.84 -5.65
CA LEU A 89 -0.77 -3.23 -5.26
C LEU A 89 0.72 -3.47 -4.97
N TRP A 90 1.06 -3.68 -3.70
CA TRP A 90 2.43 -3.96 -3.29
C TRP A 90 2.77 -5.41 -3.57
N VAL A 91 3.76 -5.65 -4.42
CA VAL A 91 4.17 -7.01 -4.80
C VAL A 91 5.63 -7.19 -4.44
N CYS A 92 5.92 -8.01 -3.44
CA CYS A 92 7.28 -8.43 -3.19
C CYS A 92 7.71 -9.43 -4.26
N ALA A 93 8.88 -9.20 -4.86
CA ALA A 93 9.48 -10.13 -5.81
C ALA A 93 10.95 -10.30 -5.48
N THR A 94 11.45 -11.51 -5.66
CA THR A 94 12.87 -11.84 -5.52
C THR A 94 13.39 -12.43 -6.82
N ARG A 95 14.69 -12.30 -7.05
CA ARG A 95 15.34 -12.96 -8.18
C ARG A 95 15.14 -14.47 -8.05
N SER A 96 14.52 -15.08 -9.04
CA SER A 96 14.25 -16.52 -9.05
C SER A 96 15.44 -17.35 -9.52
N LYS A 97 16.29 -16.82 -10.41
CA LYS A 97 17.40 -17.55 -11.05
C LYS A 97 18.61 -16.65 -11.33
N TYR A 98 19.80 -17.25 -11.37
CA TYR A 98 21.02 -16.65 -11.93
C TYR A 98 21.13 -17.04 -13.40
N LEU A 99 21.01 -16.06 -14.29
CA LEU A 99 21.07 -16.27 -15.73
C LEU A 99 22.19 -15.38 -16.30
N PRO A 100 23.46 -15.82 -16.22
CA PRO A 100 24.60 -15.00 -16.64
C PRO A 100 24.53 -14.60 -18.12
N GLU A 101 24.02 -15.49 -18.96
CA GLU A 101 23.79 -15.24 -20.40
C GLU A 101 22.36 -14.76 -20.70
N GLY A 102 21.57 -14.44 -19.67
CA GLY A 102 20.15 -14.08 -19.80
C GLY A 102 19.22 -15.25 -20.14
N GLY A 103 18.05 -14.92 -20.68
CA GLY A 103 17.03 -15.88 -21.12
C GLY A 103 16.83 -15.86 -22.64
N GLN A 104 16.23 -16.91 -23.20
CA GLN A 104 16.00 -17.06 -24.65
C GLN A 104 14.59 -16.58 -25.03
N THR A 105 14.24 -15.34 -24.66
CA THR A 105 12.89 -14.78 -24.90
C THR A 105 12.58 -14.61 -26.38
N ASP A 106 13.61 -14.40 -27.20
CA ASP A 106 13.56 -14.36 -28.66
C ASP A 106 13.07 -15.67 -29.29
N LYS A 107 13.29 -16.80 -28.61
CA LYS A 107 12.85 -18.13 -29.06
C LYS A 107 11.43 -18.49 -28.63
N LEU A 108 10.79 -17.66 -27.82
CA LEU A 108 9.42 -17.90 -27.36
C LEU A 108 8.41 -17.37 -28.38
N ASN A 109 7.50 -18.23 -28.83
CA ASN A 109 6.40 -17.80 -29.67
C ASN A 109 5.25 -17.22 -28.83
N PHE A 110 5.20 -15.90 -28.72
CA PHE A 110 4.12 -15.19 -28.02
C PHE A 110 2.83 -15.05 -28.85
N ALA A 111 2.82 -15.40 -30.14
CA ALA A 111 1.67 -15.17 -31.02
C ALA A 111 0.34 -15.75 -30.50
N PRO A 112 0.30 -16.99 -29.95
CA PRO A 112 -0.95 -17.53 -29.39
C PRO A 112 -1.46 -16.73 -28.20
N LEU A 113 -0.56 -16.27 -27.31
CA LEU A 113 -0.91 -15.46 -26.15
C LEU A 113 -1.39 -14.07 -26.57
N ILE A 114 -0.69 -13.43 -27.50
CA ILE A 114 -1.05 -12.12 -28.05
C ILE A 114 -2.41 -12.18 -28.73
N CYS A 115 -2.70 -13.24 -29.50
CA CYS A 115 -3.99 -13.41 -30.16
C CYS A 115 -5.14 -13.51 -29.14
N ARG A 116 -4.99 -14.36 -28.12
CA ARG A 116 -5.97 -14.48 -27.02
C ARG A 116 -6.17 -13.16 -26.28
N LEU A 117 -5.09 -12.46 -25.96
CA LEU A 117 -5.15 -11.18 -25.25
C LEU A 117 -5.86 -10.09 -26.09
N LYS A 118 -5.56 -10.01 -27.40
CA LYS A 118 -6.24 -9.08 -28.30
C LYS A 118 -7.75 -9.35 -28.36
N ALA A 119 -8.14 -10.61 -28.51
CA ALA A 119 -9.55 -11.00 -28.52
C ALA A 119 -10.27 -10.60 -27.21
N ALA A 120 -9.64 -10.83 -26.06
CA ALA A 120 -10.18 -10.40 -24.77
C ALA A 120 -10.30 -8.87 -24.67
N ILE A 121 -9.30 -8.12 -25.12
CA ILE A 121 -9.35 -6.64 -25.13
C ILE A 121 -10.47 -6.13 -26.04
N ASP A 122 -10.61 -6.69 -27.24
CA ASP A 122 -11.63 -6.26 -28.19
C ASP A 122 -13.05 -6.56 -27.68
N SER A 123 -13.25 -7.71 -27.05
CA SER A 123 -14.50 -8.03 -26.35
C SER A 123 -14.76 -7.07 -25.19
N ALA A 124 -13.75 -6.80 -24.35
CA ALA A 124 -13.87 -5.94 -23.19
C ALA A 124 -14.21 -4.48 -23.53
N ARG A 125 -13.79 -3.98 -24.71
CA ARG A 125 -14.12 -2.61 -25.17
C ARG A 125 -15.61 -2.37 -25.38
N ALA A 126 -16.35 -3.42 -25.74
CA ALA A 126 -17.80 -3.35 -25.92
C ALA A 126 -18.58 -3.57 -24.62
N MET A 127 -17.90 -3.96 -23.54
CA MET A 127 -18.54 -4.25 -22.27
C MET A 127 -18.84 -2.99 -21.46
N GLY A 128 -20.06 -2.94 -20.93
CA GLY A 128 -20.49 -1.95 -19.95
C GLY A 128 -20.23 -2.42 -18.51
N GLU A 129 -21.24 -2.26 -17.65
CA GLU A 129 -21.18 -2.73 -16.27
C GLU A 129 -21.08 -4.27 -16.21
N LEU A 130 -20.10 -4.79 -15.44
CA LEU A 130 -20.03 -6.19 -15.08
C LEU A 130 -20.66 -6.42 -13.71
N LYS A 131 -21.55 -7.40 -13.61
CA LYS A 131 -22.19 -7.82 -12.35
C LYS A 131 -21.57 -9.11 -11.83
N ARG A 132 -21.65 -9.30 -10.51
CA ARG A 132 -21.31 -10.58 -9.87
C ARG A 132 -22.45 -11.57 -10.09
N ASP A 133 -22.11 -12.82 -10.42
CA ASP A 133 -23.07 -13.91 -10.38
C ASP A 133 -23.43 -14.27 -8.92
N GLU A 134 -24.41 -15.16 -8.73
CA GLU A 134 -24.86 -15.53 -7.38
C GLU A 134 -23.75 -16.21 -6.56
N GLY A 135 -22.85 -16.96 -7.20
CA GLY A 135 -21.73 -17.62 -6.53
C GLY A 135 -20.70 -16.62 -6.01
N ALA A 136 -20.29 -15.65 -6.85
CA ALA A 136 -19.40 -14.57 -6.47
C ALA A 136 -20.06 -13.65 -5.45
N ARG A 137 -21.37 -13.40 -5.53
CA ARG A 137 -22.09 -12.58 -4.54
C ARG A 137 -22.00 -13.17 -3.14
N LYS A 138 -22.21 -14.49 -2.99
CA LYS A 138 -22.08 -15.19 -1.70
C LYS A 138 -20.68 -15.07 -1.12
N ILE A 139 -19.65 -15.30 -1.94
CA ILE A 139 -18.25 -15.15 -1.53
C ILE A 139 -17.97 -13.71 -1.11
N TRP A 140 -18.41 -12.74 -1.92
CA TRP A 140 -18.20 -11.32 -1.64
C TRP A 140 -18.80 -10.91 -0.30
N CYS A 141 -20.06 -11.28 -0.03
CA CYS A 141 -20.70 -11.00 1.27
C CYS A 141 -19.95 -11.61 2.45
N ALA A 142 -19.35 -12.80 2.28
CA ALA A 142 -18.60 -13.46 3.34
C ALA A 142 -17.26 -12.80 3.67
N VAL A 143 -16.57 -12.23 2.67
CA VAL A 143 -15.23 -11.62 2.85
C VAL A 143 -15.26 -10.11 3.02
N TYR A 144 -16.39 -9.45 2.72
CA TYR A 144 -16.46 -7.98 2.67
C TYR A 144 -16.04 -7.31 3.98
N SER A 145 -16.54 -7.79 5.13
CA SER A 145 -16.19 -7.20 6.44
C SER A 145 -14.69 -7.27 6.70
N GLN A 146 -14.07 -8.43 6.45
CA GLN A 146 -12.63 -8.59 6.63
C GLN A 146 -11.81 -7.62 5.76
N LEU A 147 -12.23 -7.40 4.51
CA LEU A 147 -11.56 -6.45 3.62
C LEU A 147 -11.79 -4.99 4.05
N SER A 148 -12.90 -4.69 4.72
CA SER A 148 -13.34 -3.33 5.06
C SER A 148 -12.85 -2.86 6.44
N ASP A 149 -12.83 -3.76 7.43
CA ASP A 149 -12.49 -3.45 8.82
C ASP A 149 -11.04 -2.95 8.96
N GLY A 150 -10.16 -3.39 8.05
CA GLY A 150 -8.75 -3.00 8.02
C GLY A 150 -7.99 -3.43 9.27
N VAL A 151 -6.76 -2.96 9.39
CA VAL A 151 -5.92 -3.15 10.59
C VAL A 151 -5.41 -1.79 11.08
N PRO A 152 -5.02 -1.64 12.35
CA PRO A 152 -4.40 -0.40 12.81
C PRO A 152 -2.99 -0.16 12.21
N GLY A 153 -2.49 1.06 12.36
CA GLY A 153 -1.12 1.44 11.98
C GLY A 153 -0.89 1.66 10.48
N LEU A 154 0.38 1.70 10.07
CA LEU A 154 0.78 1.97 8.69
C LEU A 154 0.26 0.91 7.72
N LEU A 155 0.32 -0.36 8.13
CA LEU A 155 -0.19 -1.48 7.33
C LEU A 155 -1.67 -1.28 6.97
N GLY A 156 -2.48 -0.84 7.93
CA GLY A 156 -3.88 -0.48 7.72
C GLY A 156 -4.07 0.63 6.72
N ALA A 157 -3.32 1.72 6.91
CA ALA A 157 -3.37 2.86 6.00
C ALA A 157 -3.06 2.43 4.56
N ILE A 158 -2.05 1.57 4.37
CA ILE A 158 -1.62 1.05 3.06
C ILE A 158 -2.60 0.03 2.47
N THR A 159 -3.38 -0.68 3.28
CA THR A 159 -4.29 -1.75 2.82
C THR A 159 -5.77 -1.32 2.77
N SER A 160 -6.12 -0.14 3.27
CA SER A 160 -7.48 0.43 3.41
C SER A 160 -8.34 0.59 2.13
N ARG A 161 -7.91 0.08 0.98
CA ARG A 161 -8.70 0.04 -0.27
C ARG A 161 -8.86 -1.37 -0.82
N ALA A 162 -8.74 -2.37 0.04
CA ALA A 162 -8.78 -3.79 -0.30
C ALA A 162 -9.98 -4.15 -1.18
N GLU A 163 -11.19 -3.71 -0.81
CA GLU A 163 -12.43 -4.05 -1.52
C GLU A 163 -12.39 -3.53 -2.96
N ALA A 164 -11.94 -2.29 -3.13
CA ALA A 164 -11.86 -1.64 -4.43
C ALA A 164 -10.75 -2.26 -5.31
N GLN A 165 -9.66 -2.74 -4.71
CA GLN A 165 -8.60 -3.44 -5.43
C GLN A 165 -9.04 -4.84 -5.86
N VAL A 166 -9.64 -5.61 -4.95
CA VAL A 166 -10.17 -6.95 -5.24
C VAL A 166 -11.22 -6.89 -6.34
N MET A 167 -12.14 -5.91 -6.32
CA MET A 167 -13.15 -5.78 -7.38
C MET A 167 -12.54 -5.43 -8.74
N ARG A 168 -11.53 -4.54 -8.79
CA ARG A 168 -10.84 -4.25 -10.06
C ARG A 168 -10.15 -5.49 -10.61
N LEU A 169 -9.45 -6.26 -9.77
CA LEU A 169 -8.82 -7.52 -10.16
C LEU A 169 -9.85 -8.56 -10.64
N ALA A 170 -10.97 -8.70 -9.95
CA ALA A 170 -12.02 -9.64 -10.32
C ALA A 170 -12.67 -9.29 -11.66
N CYS A 171 -12.90 -8.00 -11.92
CA CYS A 171 -13.34 -7.52 -13.24
C CYS A 171 -12.31 -7.84 -14.33
N LEU A 172 -11.03 -7.58 -14.07
CA LEU A 172 -9.96 -7.87 -15.04
C LEU A 172 -9.90 -9.35 -15.38
N TYR A 173 -9.98 -10.24 -14.39
CA TYR A 173 -9.99 -11.69 -14.63
C TYR A 173 -11.23 -12.15 -15.40
N ALA A 174 -12.41 -11.61 -15.08
CA ALA A 174 -13.63 -11.92 -15.83
C ALA A 174 -13.50 -11.52 -17.31
N LEU A 175 -12.96 -10.32 -17.59
CA LEU A 175 -12.77 -9.81 -18.94
C LEU A 175 -11.68 -10.59 -19.71
N LEU A 176 -10.60 -10.99 -19.04
CA LEU A 176 -9.55 -11.83 -19.64
C LEU A 176 -10.07 -13.22 -20.04
N ASP A 177 -11.05 -13.75 -19.32
CA ASP A 177 -11.77 -14.99 -19.64
C ASP A 177 -12.90 -14.79 -20.67
N GLY A 178 -13.12 -13.56 -21.15
CA GLY A 178 -14.21 -13.23 -22.08
C GLY A 178 -15.61 -13.33 -21.45
N GLY A 179 -15.71 -13.27 -20.13
CA GLY A 179 -16.95 -13.34 -19.39
C GLY A 179 -17.70 -12.00 -19.34
N THR A 180 -19.03 -12.08 -19.33
CA THR A 180 -19.92 -10.91 -19.14
C THR A 180 -20.30 -10.67 -17.67
N GLU A 181 -19.89 -11.58 -16.78
CA GLU A 181 -20.17 -11.54 -15.34
C GLU A 181 -18.95 -11.99 -14.53
N ILE A 182 -18.83 -11.47 -13.31
CA ILE A 182 -17.81 -11.89 -12.34
C ILE A 182 -18.31 -13.16 -11.66
N LYS A 183 -17.73 -14.30 -12.04
CA LYS A 183 -17.99 -15.61 -11.44
C LYS A 183 -17.15 -15.84 -10.21
N ALA A 184 -17.54 -16.84 -9.42
CA ALA A 184 -16.83 -17.25 -8.21
C ALA A 184 -15.32 -17.49 -8.43
N MET A 185 -14.92 -18.06 -9.58
CA MET A 185 -13.51 -18.31 -9.91
C MET A 185 -12.71 -17.01 -10.12
N HIS A 186 -13.29 -16.01 -10.78
CA HIS A 186 -12.63 -14.71 -11.00
C HIS A 186 -12.42 -13.99 -9.66
N LEU A 187 -13.42 -14.04 -8.79
CA LEU A 187 -13.34 -13.44 -7.45
C LEU A 187 -12.31 -14.15 -6.56
N ARG A 188 -12.26 -15.48 -6.57
CA ARG A 188 -11.24 -16.25 -5.83
C ARG A 188 -9.83 -15.96 -6.32
N ALA A 189 -9.64 -15.84 -7.64
CA ALA A 189 -8.35 -15.46 -8.21
C ALA A 189 -7.93 -14.05 -7.77
N ALA A 190 -8.87 -13.10 -7.75
CA ALA A 190 -8.63 -11.74 -7.27
C ALA A 190 -8.25 -11.69 -5.79
N LEU A 191 -8.95 -12.46 -4.95
CA LEU A 191 -8.64 -12.59 -3.53
C LEU A 191 -7.24 -13.19 -3.31
N ALA A 192 -6.88 -14.25 -4.05
CA ALA A 192 -5.55 -14.86 -3.91
C ALA A 192 -4.41 -13.88 -4.25
N VAL A 193 -4.58 -13.03 -5.28
CA VAL A 193 -3.60 -11.98 -5.59
C VAL A 193 -3.58 -10.89 -4.53
N TRP A 194 -4.75 -10.50 -4.02
CA TRP A 194 -4.83 -9.54 -2.93
C TRP A 194 -4.16 -10.06 -1.66
N ASP A 195 -4.38 -11.32 -1.27
CA ASP A 195 -3.75 -11.94 -0.11
C ASP A 195 -2.21 -11.88 -0.22
N TYR A 196 -1.67 -12.13 -1.41
CA TYR A 196 -0.24 -11.96 -1.66
C TYR A 196 0.22 -10.50 -1.54
N CYS A 197 -0.59 -9.55 -2.04
CA CYS A 197 -0.29 -8.13 -1.94
C CYS A 197 -0.34 -7.63 -0.50
N GLU A 198 -1.30 -8.11 0.28
CA GLU A 198 -1.43 -7.80 1.70
C GLU A 198 -0.28 -8.40 2.51
N ALA A 199 0.10 -9.65 2.23
CA ALA A 199 1.28 -10.28 2.83
C ALA A 199 2.58 -9.52 2.47
N SER A 200 2.70 -9.06 1.23
CA SER A 200 3.81 -8.21 0.79
C SER A 200 3.83 -6.87 1.54
N ALA A 201 2.68 -6.19 1.65
CA ALA A 201 2.55 -4.96 2.42
C ALA A 201 2.89 -5.19 3.90
N ARG A 202 2.46 -6.31 4.50
CA ARG A 202 2.81 -6.70 5.86
C ARG A 202 4.31 -6.96 6.02
N PHE A 203 4.96 -7.58 5.04
CA PHE A 203 6.41 -7.78 5.07
C PHE A 203 7.20 -6.47 4.96
N ILE A 204 6.67 -5.48 4.24
CA ILE A 204 7.33 -4.17 4.05
C ILE A 204 7.04 -3.24 5.25
N PHE A 205 5.79 -3.17 5.68
CA PHE A 205 5.24 -2.16 6.58
C PHE A 205 4.71 -2.71 7.92
N GLY A 206 4.62 -4.03 8.12
CA GLY A 206 3.95 -4.64 9.28
C GLY A 206 4.65 -4.38 10.61
N ASP A 207 5.96 -4.18 10.59
CA ASP A 207 6.75 -3.75 11.77
C ASP A 207 6.97 -2.23 11.83
N SER A 208 6.35 -1.47 10.92
CA SER A 208 6.50 -0.02 10.85
C SER A 208 5.18 0.68 11.14
N LEU A 209 5.24 1.67 12.02
CA LEU A 209 4.18 2.62 12.30
C LEU A 209 4.27 3.85 11.39
N GLY A 210 5.31 3.90 10.54
CA GLY A 210 5.63 5.05 9.68
C GLY A 210 6.23 6.22 10.46
N ASP A 211 6.50 6.04 11.76
CA ASP A 211 7.30 6.94 12.59
C ASP A 211 8.56 6.20 13.02
N SER A 212 9.71 6.59 12.45
CA SER A 212 11.01 5.98 12.75
C SER A 212 11.36 5.97 14.24
N ILE A 213 10.87 6.94 15.02
CA ILE A 213 11.09 7.01 16.46
C ILE A 213 10.23 5.94 17.13
N ALA A 214 8.94 5.88 16.82
CA ALA A 214 8.03 4.88 17.37
C ALA A 214 8.47 3.44 17.02
N ASP A 215 8.95 3.22 15.79
CA ASP A 215 9.47 1.93 15.34
C ASP A 215 10.71 1.51 16.12
N THR A 216 11.65 2.44 16.32
CA THR A 216 12.87 2.19 17.09
C THR A 216 12.54 1.88 18.55
N VAL A 217 11.60 2.63 19.14
CA VAL A 217 11.14 2.41 20.52
C VAL A 217 10.45 1.06 20.66
N LEU A 218 9.55 0.70 19.74
CA LEU A 218 8.85 -0.58 19.78
C LEU A 218 9.81 -1.76 19.62
N LEU A 219 10.79 -1.65 18.72
CA LEU A 219 11.82 -2.67 18.54
C LEU A 219 12.67 -2.85 19.82
N ALA A 220 13.08 -1.75 20.44
CA ALA A 220 13.84 -1.79 21.68
C ALA A 220 13.03 -2.42 22.83
N LEU A 221 11.74 -2.07 22.94
CA LEU A 221 10.83 -2.65 23.92
C LEU A 221 10.58 -4.16 23.68
N ARG A 222 10.46 -4.61 22.42
CA ARG A 222 10.33 -6.04 22.07
C ARG A 222 11.56 -6.86 22.50
N ASN A 223 12.73 -6.23 22.56
CA ASN A 223 13.97 -6.87 22.98
C ASN A 223 14.25 -6.69 24.49
N SER A 224 13.42 -5.95 25.24
CA SER A 224 13.58 -5.74 26.68
C SER A 224 12.40 -6.31 27.45
N GLN A 225 12.60 -7.47 28.07
CA GLN A 225 11.56 -8.14 28.86
C GLN A 225 11.20 -7.38 30.15
N GLU A 226 12.14 -6.57 30.67
CA GLU A 226 11.95 -5.71 31.85
C GLU A 226 11.33 -4.34 31.51
N GLY A 227 11.00 -4.11 30.23
CA GLY A 227 10.55 -2.81 29.75
C GLY A 227 11.68 -1.78 29.72
N LEU A 228 11.35 -0.55 29.33
CA LEU A 228 12.29 0.58 29.30
C LEU A 228 11.64 1.81 29.93
N THR A 229 12.43 2.56 30.69
CA THR A 229 12.07 3.89 31.18
C THR A 229 12.16 4.91 30.04
N ARG A 230 11.49 6.05 30.21
CA ARG A 230 11.59 7.16 29.24
C ARG A 230 13.02 7.67 29.04
N THR A 231 13.86 7.56 30.06
CA THR A 231 15.28 7.94 30.01
C THR A 231 16.08 6.97 29.13
N GLU A 232 15.91 5.66 29.33
CA GLU A 232 16.56 4.63 28.50
C GLU A 232 16.10 4.72 27.05
N ILE A 233 14.81 4.98 26.82
CA ILE A 233 14.27 5.26 25.48
C ILE A 233 14.95 6.46 24.82
N SER A 234 15.17 7.55 25.57
CA SER A 234 15.87 8.74 25.07
C SER A 234 17.32 8.43 24.66
N GLN A 235 17.99 7.54 25.40
CA GLN A 235 19.36 7.12 25.12
C GLN A 235 19.50 6.34 23.81
N LEU A 236 18.44 5.65 23.34
CA LEU A 236 18.43 4.97 22.03
C LEU A 236 18.77 5.92 20.88
N PHE A 237 18.46 7.20 21.03
CA PHE A 237 18.67 8.23 20.01
C PHE A 237 19.91 9.09 20.28
N GLN A 238 20.73 8.73 21.27
CA GLN A 238 21.92 9.49 21.69
C GLN A 238 21.60 10.96 22.01
N GLY A 239 20.37 11.24 22.48
CA GLY A 239 19.92 12.61 22.79
C GLY A 239 19.55 13.47 21.57
N ASN A 240 19.55 12.91 20.35
CA ASN A 240 19.21 13.64 19.11
C ASN A 240 17.70 13.84 18.91
N ARG A 241 16.87 13.41 19.86
CA ARG A 241 15.41 13.54 19.82
C ARG A 241 14.92 14.20 21.09
N ASP A 242 14.03 15.16 20.93
CA ASP A 242 13.48 15.92 22.05
C ASP A 242 12.39 15.13 22.81
N ARG A 243 12.02 15.64 23.99
CA ARG A 243 11.02 15.03 24.87
C ARG A 243 9.63 14.94 24.21
N GLU A 244 9.28 15.90 23.36
CA GLU A 244 7.99 15.92 22.68
C GLU A 244 7.93 14.86 21.58
N GLN A 245 8.98 14.70 20.78
CA GLN A 245 9.12 13.67 19.76
C GLN A 245 8.97 12.28 20.36
N ILE A 246 9.69 11.99 21.44
CA ILE A 246 9.57 10.72 22.18
C ILE A 246 8.17 10.57 22.78
N GLY A 247 7.60 11.67 23.30
CA GLY A 247 6.23 11.68 23.83
C GLY A 247 5.17 11.35 22.79
N ARG A 248 5.28 11.92 21.57
CA ARG A 248 4.38 11.64 20.45
C ARG A 248 4.50 10.18 19.98
N ALA A 249 5.74 9.66 19.91
CA ALA A 249 5.98 8.27 19.56
C ALA A 249 5.34 7.31 20.59
N LEU A 250 5.56 7.53 21.88
CA LEU A 250 4.97 6.74 22.96
C LEU A 250 3.44 6.85 23.02
N GLY A 251 2.90 8.07 22.82
CA GLY A 251 1.45 8.29 22.74
C GLY A 251 0.81 7.53 21.58
N SER A 252 1.45 7.55 20.41
CA SER A 252 0.98 6.78 19.24
C SER A 252 1.02 5.27 19.51
N LEU A 253 2.12 4.77 20.11
CA LEU A 253 2.25 3.36 20.48
C LEU A 253 1.17 2.91 21.48
N LEU A 254 0.83 3.77 22.44
CA LEU A 254 -0.21 3.53 23.43
C LEU A 254 -1.61 3.52 22.80
N GLU A 255 -1.89 4.48 21.91
CA GLU A 255 -3.16 4.59 21.17
C GLU A 255 -3.39 3.35 20.27
N TYR A 256 -2.33 2.82 19.65
CA TYR A 256 -2.38 1.58 18.89
C TYR A 256 -2.42 0.31 19.76
N GLY A 257 -2.37 0.43 21.09
CA GLY A 257 -2.39 -0.70 22.02
C GLY A 257 -1.14 -1.59 21.97
N LEU A 258 -0.05 -1.11 21.37
CA LEU A 258 1.19 -1.89 21.15
C LEU A 258 2.11 -1.88 22.38
N VAL A 259 1.96 -0.87 23.23
CA VAL A 259 2.70 -0.73 24.48
C VAL A 259 1.75 -0.42 25.63
N ARG A 260 2.19 -0.71 26.85
CA ARG A 260 1.53 -0.30 28.10
C ARG A 260 2.52 0.47 28.97
N MET A 261 2.02 1.46 29.68
CA MET A 261 2.79 2.26 30.64
C MET A 261 2.44 1.85 32.06
N VAL A 262 3.46 1.61 32.87
CA VAL A 262 3.34 1.33 34.30
C VAL A 262 4.09 2.41 35.08
N PRO A 263 3.46 3.06 36.07
CA PRO A 263 4.16 3.95 36.98
C PRO A 263 5.16 3.16 37.83
N GLU A 264 6.41 3.61 37.87
CA GLU A 264 7.48 3.05 38.69
C GLU A 264 7.81 4.02 39.83
N GLU A 265 7.71 3.54 41.07
CA GLU A 265 8.13 4.28 42.26
C GLU A 265 9.65 4.42 42.24
N THR A 266 10.13 5.66 42.22
CA THR A 266 11.56 5.96 42.44
C THR A 266 11.66 6.77 43.73
N GLY A 267 12.86 6.93 44.30
CA GLY A 267 13.09 7.79 45.48
C GLY A 267 12.78 9.28 45.28
N GLY A 268 12.11 9.65 44.18
CA GLY A 268 11.67 10.99 43.79
C GLY A 268 10.41 10.95 42.91
N ARG A 269 10.38 11.70 41.81
CA ARG A 269 9.21 11.74 40.89
C ARG A 269 8.98 10.36 40.25
N LYS A 270 7.74 9.87 40.28
CA LYS A 270 7.35 8.59 39.66
C LYS A 270 7.85 8.54 38.21
N ALA A 271 8.59 7.49 37.88
CA ALA A 271 9.08 7.23 36.55
C ALA A 271 8.00 6.48 35.74
N GLU A 272 8.02 6.63 34.42
CA GLU A 272 7.17 5.85 33.52
C GLU A 272 8.01 4.72 32.95
N ARG A 273 7.61 3.47 33.21
CA ARG A 273 8.20 2.29 32.58
C ARG A 273 7.25 1.72 31.54
N TRP A 274 7.77 1.48 30.35
CA TRP A 274 7.01 1.07 29.18
C TRP A 274 7.31 -0.38 28.86
N PHE A 275 6.28 -1.14 28.49
CA PHE A 275 6.36 -2.56 28.12
C PHE A 275 5.61 -2.80 26.82
N VAL A 276 5.96 -3.86 26.09
CA VAL A 276 5.12 -4.35 24.99
C VAL A 276 3.82 -4.92 25.56
N SER A 277 2.70 -4.65 24.90
CA SER A 277 1.41 -5.25 25.24
C SER A 277 1.35 -6.69 24.74
N GLU A 278 1.05 -7.66 25.61
CA GLU A 278 0.95 -9.08 25.25
C GLU A 278 -0.20 -9.38 24.26
N GLU A 279 -1.15 -8.47 24.09
CA GLU A 279 -2.30 -8.63 23.19
C GLU A 279 -2.05 -8.20 21.73
N GLY A 280 -0.88 -7.63 21.41
CA GLY A 280 -0.60 -7.05 20.09
C GLY A 280 -0.08 -8.02 19.01
N GLY A 281 0.18 -9.29 19.35
CA GLY A 281 0.78 -10.28 18.43
C GLY A 281 -0.15 -11.42 17.98
N THR A 282 -1.29 -11.60 18.64
CA THR A 282 -2.18 -12.74 18.40
C THR A 282 -3.61 -12.36 18.81
N LYS A 283 -4.39 -11.79 17.90
CA LYS A 283 -5.84 -11.95 17.99
C LYS A 283 -6.19 -13.33 17.45
N LYS A 284 -6.66 -14.17 18.38
CA LYS A 284 -7.22 -15.49 18.16
C LYS A 284 -8.22 -15.46 17.00
N THR A 285 -7.98 -16.32 16.02
CA THR A 285 -9.02 -16.89 15.17
C THR A 285 -10.13 -17.47 16.05
N ASN A 286 -11.31 -16.86 15.99
CA ASN A 286 -12.58 -17.56 16.16
C ASN A 286 -13.30 -17.50 14.82
#